data_AF-A0A671V0Y3-F1
#
_entry.id   AF-A0A671V0Y3-F1
#
_cell.length_a   1.000
_cell.length_b   1.000
_cell.length_c   1.000
_cell.angle_alpha   90.00
_cell.angle_beta   90.00
_cell.angle_gamma   90.00
#
_symmetry.space_group_name_H-M   'P 1'
#
loop_
_entity.id
_entity.type
_entity.pdbx_description
1 polymer ?
#
loop_
_entity_poly.entity_id
_entity_poly.type
_entity_poly.pdbx_seq_one_letter_code
_entity_poly.pdbx_strand_id
1 'polypeptide(L)'
;MIGDSHPCFIIAEIGQNHQGDVEIVAMVENVTLLLFCHEQYWELKKYAAERNIFSMAVEFLHELDVPFFKVASCDTYNFPYLETTAKIGRPMVITGGMQSMEMMRRVYKTVKEKHQKEFPDIPIGYSWHEKGIYITVAAVAMGAKVVERHVTLDKTLKGNDHEASLEPSELAELVRAIRLVEMAMGSPVEQTLPCEKNCHDKSVVAKGAILKGTVLSLDMLAVKVGEYPSRGHAETGGLIKVVSISICNDLSLPDFPCC
;
A
#
# COMPACT_ATOMS: atom_id res chain seq x y z
N MET A 1 3.90 1.52 13.16
CA MET A 1 5.19 1.37 12.44
C MET A 1 4.92 1.60 10.96
N ILE A 2 5.74 2.42 10.28
CA ILE A 2 5.64 2.75 8.84
C ILE A 2 6.98 2.38 8.20
N GLY A 3 6.99 1.76 7.02
CA GLY A 3 8.22 1.38 6.32
C GLY A 3 8.03 0.21 5.36
N ASP A 4 9.13 -0.36 4.87
CA ASP A 4 9.10 -1.38 3.82
C ASP A 4 8.33 -2.65 4.19
N SER A 5 8.39 -3.05 5.46
CA SER A 5 7.72 -4.26 5.98
C SER A 5 6.28 -4.03 6.44
N HIS A 6 5.71 -2.86 6.19
CA HIS A 6 4.37 -2.49 6.66
C HIS A 6 3.50 -2.01 5.51
N PRO A 7 2.16 -2.22 5.59
CA PRO A 7 1.24 -1.62 4.65
C PRO A 7 1.38 -0.10 4.63
N CYS A 8 1.16 0.51 3.48
CA CYS A 8 1.15 1.93 3.25
C CYS A 8 0.16 2.60 4.23
N PHE A 9 0.66 3.63 4.90
CA PHE A 9 -0.10 4.43 5.84
C PHE A 9 -0.91 5.50 5.10
N ILE A 10 -2.23 5.52 5.31
CA ILE A 10 -3.14 6.40 4.57
C ILE A 10 -3.63 7.48 5.53
N ILE A 11 -3.38 8.74 5.17
CA ILE A 11 -3.83 9.94 5.87
C ILE A 11 -5.01 10.49 5.08
N ALA A 12 -6.18 10.57 5.70
CA ALA A 12 -7.30 11.31 5.14
C ALA A 12 -7.40 12.67 5.84
N GLU A 13 -7.15 13.73 5.06
CA GLU A 13 -7.02 15.09 5.52
C GLU A 13 -8.34 15.84 5.38
N ILE A 14 -8.97 16.20 6.50
CA ILE A 14 -10.17 17.04 6.45
C ILE A 14 -9.82 18.49 6.09
N GLY A 15 -8.62 18.96 6.45
CA GLY A 15 -8.17 20.33 6.21
C GLY A 15 -9.20 21.34 6.72
N GLN A 16 -9.62 22.26 5.84
CA GLN A 16 -10.67 23.25 6.13
C GLN A 16 -12.07 22.82 5.67
N ASN A 17 -12.25 21.61 5.13
CA ASN A 17 -13.54 21.15 4.58
C ASN A 17 -14.62 20.97 5.64
N HIS A 18 -14.26 20.99 6.93
CA HIS A 18 -15.23 21.08 8.02
C HIS A 18 -15.97 22.43 8.06
N GLN A 19 -15.41 23.50 7.47
CA GLN A 19 -15.95 24.87 7.48
C GLN A 19 -16.34 25.43 8.87
N GLY A 20 -15.84 24.83 9.96
CA GLY A 20 -16.17 25.18 11.33
C GLY A 20 -17.40 24.45 11.88
N ASP A 21 -18.03 23.59 11.06
CA ASP A 21 -19.07 22.66 11.45
C ASP A 21 -18.46 21.41 12.07
N VAL A 22 -18.87 21.15 13.29
CA VAL A 22 -18.35 20.08 14.13
C VAL A 22 -18.97 18.72 13.84
N GLU A 23 -20.18 18.69 13.28
CA GLU A 23 -20.84 17.43 12.94
C GLU A 23 -20.12 16.78 11.75
N ILE A 24 -19.59 17.60 10.84
CA ILE A 24 -18.76 17.15 9.72
C ILE A 24 -17.46 16.49 10.23
N VAL A 25 -16.83 17.06 11.26
CA VAL A 25 -15.62 16.49 11.88
C VAL A 25 -15.91 15.12 12.50
N ALA A 26 -16.98 15.01 13.28
CA ALA A 26 -17.38 13.76 13.95
C ALA A 26 -17.81 12.65 12.96
N MET A 27 -18.39 13.02 11.81
CA MET A 27 -18.71 12.06 10.76
C MET A 27 -17.46 11.49 10.09
N VAL A 28 -16.42 12.30 9.91
CA VAL A 28 -15.14 11.85 9.33
C VAL A 28 -14.36 10.98 10.31
N GLU A 29 -14.48 11.17 11.63
CA GLU A 29 -13.87 10.30 12.66
C GLU A 29 -14.32 8.83 12.55
N ASN A 30 -15.56 8.59 12.13
CA ASN A 30 -16.07 7.22 11.94
C ASN A 30 -15.51 6.53 10.68
N VAL A 31 -14.86 7.28 9.79
CA VAL A 31 -14.39 6.80 8.48
C VAL A 31 -12.86 6.87 8.37
N THR A 32 -12.21 7.68 9.21
CA THR A 32 -10.82 8.13 9.04
C THR A 32 -10.06 8.14 10.37
N LEU A 33 -8.77 7.78 10.33
CA LEU A 33 -7.82 8.17 11.38
C LEU A 33 -7.55 9.68 11.26
N LEU A 34 -8.41 10.49 11.88
CA LEU A 34 -8.16 11.92 12.04
C LEU A 34 -7.06 12.14 13.09
N LEU A 35 -6.24 13.17 12.88
CA LEU A 35 -5.21 13.58 13.85
C LEU A 35 -5.81 14.10 15.17
N PHE A 36 -7.10 14.42 15.23
CA PHE A 36 -7.78 15.02 16.38
C PHE A 36 -9.14 14.38 16.61
N CYS A 37 -9.48 14.16 17.88
CA CYS A 37 -10.86 13.96 18.28
C CYS A 37 -11.61 15.30 18.43
N HIS A 38 -12.95 15.23 18.47
CA HIS A 38 -13.84 16.39 18.59
C HIS A 38 -13.49 17.36 19.74
N GLU A 39 -13.13 16.85 20.92
CA GLU A 39 -12.73 17.68 22.07
C GLU A 39 -11.38 18.38 21.83
N GLN A 40 -10.41 17.68 21.27
CA GLN A 40 -9.06 18.19 20.96
C GLN A 40 -9.09 19.31 19.91
N TYR A 41 -9.99 19.20 18.93
CA TYR A 41 -10.17 20.24 17.92
C TYR A 41 -10.67 21.56 18.53
N TRP A 42 -11.57 21.50 19.51
CA TRP A 42 -12.09 22.68 20.20
C TRP A 42 -11.04 23.34 21.08
N GLU A 43 -10.25 22.57 21.79
CA GLU A 43 -9.12 23.10 22.54
C GLU A 43 -8.11 23.76 21.61
N LEU A 44 -7.80 23.16 20.45
CA LEU A 44 -6.92 23.75 19.43
C LEU A 44 -7.48 25.06 18.88
N LYS A 45 -8.79 25.12 18.57
CA LYS A 45 -9.45 26.33 18.06
C LYS A 45 -9.45 27.46 19.09
N LYS A 46 -9.68 27.13 20.37
CA LYS A 46 -9.65 28.07 21.49
C LYS A 46 -8.22 28.57 21.73
N TYR A 47 -7.24 27.68 21.67
CA TYR A 47 -5.82 27.98 21.84
C TYR A 47 -5.27 28.87 20.70
N ALA A 48 -5.63 28.56 19.44
CA ALA A 48 -5.21 29.33 18.27
C ALA A 48 -5.86 30.74 18.18
N ALA A 49 -7.08 30.89 18.69
CA ALA A 49 -7.76 32.19 18.74
C ALA A 49 -7.13 33.17 19.74
N GLU A 50 -6.43 32.66 20.76
CA GLU A 50 -5.90 33.49 21.85
C GLU A 50 -4.47 33.97 21.61
N ARG A 51 -3.65 33.29 20.78
CA ARG A 51 -2.20 33.59 20.67
C ARG A 51 -1.61 33.31 19.28
N ASN A 52 -0.75 34.21 18.83
CA ASN A 52 -0.17 34.23 17.48
C ASN A 52 1.26 33.64 17.45
N ILE A 53 1.48 32.41 17.95
CA ILE A 53 2.83 31.85 18.12
C ILE A 53 2.89 30.34 17.81
N PHE A 54 3.63 29.96 16.77
CA PHE A 54 3.80 28.60 16.26
C PHE A 54 4.44 27.60 17.25
N SER A 55 5.37 28.04 18.10
CA SER A 55 6.08 27.14 19.05
C SER A 55 5.12 26.50 20.06
N MET A 56 4.18 27.30 20.52
CA MET A 56 3.16 26.90 21.48
C MET A 56 2.15 25.92 20.91
N ALA A 57 1.89 25.94 19.60
CA ALA A 57 0.98 25.00 18.97
C ALA A 57 1.57 23.59 18.99
N VAL A 58 2.87 23.43 18.74
CA VAL A 58 3.52 22.11 18.77
C VAL A 58 3.57 21.53 20.19
N GLU A 59 3.84 22.38 21.19
CA GLU A 59 3.79 21.98 22.59
C GLU A 59 2.40 21.52 23.00
N PHE A 60 1.37 22.27 22.63
CA PHE A 60 -0.02 21.89 22.85
C PHE A 60 -0.37 20.55 22.17
N LEU A 61 0.02 20.38 20.91
CA LEU A 61 -0.16 19.11 20.20
C LEU A 61 0.59 17.94 20.86
N HIS A 62 1.78 18.21 21.42
CA HIS A 62 2.53 17.21 22.17
C HIS A 62 1.81 16.76 23.45
N GLU A 63 1.21 17.72 24.18
CA GLU A 63 0.42 17.47 25.39
C GLU A 63 -0.86 16.67 25.08
N LEU A 64 -1.46 16.90 23.91
CA LEU A 64 -2.59 16.11 23.41
C LEU A 64 -2.23 14.69 22.98
N ASP A 65 -0.96 14.31 23.09
CA ASP A 65 -0.44 12.99 22.72
C ASP A 65 -0.73 12.58 21.26
N VAL A 66 -0.66 13.54 20.33
CA VAL A 66 -0.86 13.23 18.91
C VAL A 66 0.18 12.21 18.42
N PRO A 67 -0.20 11.32 17.47
CA PRO A 67 0.68 10.22 17.05
C PRO A 67 1.89 10.70 16.23
N PHE A 68 1.78 11.86 15.56
CA PHE A 68 2.83 12.47 14.78
C PHE A 68 2.55 13.95 14.52
N PHE A 69 3.58 14.71 14.14
CA PHE A 69 3.43 16.08 13.66
C PHE A 69 3.42 16.13 12.14
N LYS A 70 2.41 16.77 11.57
CA LYS A 70 2.36 17.10 10.15
C LYS A 70 2.94 18.50 9.93
N VAL A 71 3.91 18.61 9.04
CA VAL A 71 4.45 19.90 8.57
C VAL A 71 3.94 20.15 7.16
N ALA A 72 3.22 21.25 6.98
CA ALA A 72 2.71 21.69 5.69
C ALA A 72 3.84 22.24 4.81
N SER A 73 3.63 22.20 3.49
CA SER A 73 4.61 22.67 2.49
C SER A 73 4.99 24.15 2.65
N CYS A 74 4.09 24.98 3.16
CA CYS A 74 4.33 26.38 3.49
C CYS A 74 5.25 26.58 4.69
N ASP A 75 5.41 25.60 5.56
CA ASP A 75 6.26 25.68 6.76
C ASP A 75 7.60 24.94 6.56
N THR A 76 7.79 24.26 5.43
CA THR A 76 8.98 23.45 5.14
C THR A 76 10.28 24.27 5.08
N TYR A 77 10.22 25.58 4.86
CA TYR A 77 11.39 26.48 4.94
C TYR A 77 11.60 27.13 6.32
N ASN A 78 10.72 26.87 7.30
CA ASN A 78 10.81 27.41 8.65
C ASN A 78 11.71 26.52 9.53
N PHE A 79 13.03 26.67 9.36
CA PHE A 79 14.01 25.84 10.08
C PHE A 79 13.92 25.93 11.62
N PRO A 80 13.73 27.09 12.26
CA PRO A 80 13.54 27.14 13.72
C PRO A 80 12.34 26.32 14.19
N TYR A 81 11.23 26.33 13.44
CA TYR A 81 10.06 25.50 13.70
C TYR A 81 10.37 24.01 13.54
N LEU A 82 11.05 23.62 12.46
CA LEU A 82 11.46 22.24 12.23
C LEU A 82 12.38 21.73 13.35
N GLU A 83 13.36 22.52 13.77
CA GLU A 83 14.32 22.15 14.81
C GLU A 83 13.68 22.02 16.19
N THR A 84 12.73 22.90 16.52
CA THR A 84 12.01 22.84 17.81
C THR A 84 11.06 21.64 17.83
N THR A 85 10.30 21.43 16.76
CA THR A 85 9.42 20.26 16.59
C THR A 85 10.22 18.96 16.65
N ALA A 86 11.38 18.91 16.00
CA ALA A 86 12.24 17.73 15.96
C ALA A 86 12.99 17.46 17.28
N LYS A 87 12.95 18.35 18.28
CA LYS A 87 13.52 18.07 19.62
C LYS A 87 12.52 17.39 20.54
N ILE A 88 11.24 17.45 20.20
CA ILE A 88 10.15 16.87 21.00
C ILE A 88 10.14 15.34 20.90
N GLY A 89 10.73 14.76 19.84
CA GLY A 89 10.89 13.31 19.71
C GLY A 89 9.64 12.56 19.23
N ARG A 90 8.65 13.26 18.66
CA ARG A 90 7.50 12.61 17.99
C ARG A 90 7.72 12.44 16.49
N PRO A 91 7.20 11.37 15.86
CA PRO A 91 7.32 11.19 14.41
C PRO A 91 6.84 12.43 13.64
N MET A 92 7.48 12.72 12.50
CA MET A 92 7.14 13.87 11.66
C MET A 92 6.81 13.43 10.23
N VAL A 93 5.72 13.95 9.67
CA VAL A 93 5.39 13.88 8.24
C VAL A 93 5.61 15.26 7.64
N ILE A 94 6.58 15.39 6.74
CA ILE A 94 6.97 16.70 6.19
C ILE A 94 6.70 16.71 4.68
N THR A 95 5.82 17.60 4.24
CA THR A 95 5.50 17.72 2.81
C THR A 95 6.43 18.68 2.08
N GLY A 96 6.97 18.24 0.94
CA GLY A 96 7.92 19.01 0.12
C GLY A 96 7.31 19.77 -1.07
N GLY A 97 5.99 19.98 -1.10
CA GLY A 97 5.33 20.65 -2.22
C GLY A 97 5.92 22.04 -2.50
N MET A 98 6.12 22.38 -3.78
CA MET A 98 6.70 23.66 -4.24
C MET A 98 8.14 23.94 -3.77
N GLN A 99 8.84 22.96 -3.17
CA GLN A 99 10.21 23.12 -2.69
C GLN A 99 11.22 22.56 -3.70
N SER A 100 12.43 23.15 -3.73
CA SER A 100 13.54 22.60 -4.50
C SER A 100 14.16 21.38 -3.80
N MET A 101 14.81 20.51 -4.56
CA MET A 101 15.57 19.38 -3.98
C MET A 101 16.71 19.84 -3.06
N GLU A 102 17.25 21.04 -3.27
CA GLU A 102 18.22 21.63 -2.35
C GLU A 102 17.59 21.96 -0.99
N MET A 103 16.40 22.57 -1.00
CA MET A 103 15.65 22.84 0.22
C MET A 103 15.32 21.54 0.96
N MET A 104 14.82 20.53 0.25
CA MET A 104 14.48 19.24 0.86
C MET A 104 15.69 18.53 1.46
N ARG A 105 16.88 18.63 0.85
CA ARG A 105 18.13 18.10 1.44
C ARG A 105 18.50 18.82 2.72
N ARG A 106 18.29 20.14 2.79
CA ARG A 106 18.53 20.93 4.02
C ARG A 106 17.57 20.51 5.12
N VAL A 107 16.27 20.42 4.81
CA VAL A 107 15.24 19.95 5.76
C VAL A 107 15.56 18.56 6.28
N TYR A 108 15.89 17.62 5.39
CA TYR A 108 16.32 16.28 5.74
C TYR A 108 17.47 16.30 6.73
N LYS A 109 18.53 17.08 6.46
CA LYS A 109 19.69 17.17 7.35
C LYS A 109 19.30 17.71 8.72
N THR A 110 18.55 18.82 8.76
CA THR A 110 18.11 19.46 10.01
C THR A 110 17.32 18.51 10.90
N VAL A 111 16.35 17.78 10.34
CA VAL A 111 15.49 16.87 11.11
C VAL A 111 16.23 15.59 11.49
N LYS A 112 16.97 14.99 10.54
CA LYS A 112 17.72 13.75 10.77
C LYS A 112 18.71 13.89 11.91
N GLU A 113 19.46 14.99 11.99
CA GLU A 113 20.42 15.22 13.07
C GLU A 113 19.80 15.16 14.48
N LYS A 114 18.48 15.39 14.60
CA LYS A 114 17.75 15.36 15.87
C LYS A 114 16.97 14.05 16.07
N HIS A 115 16.46 13.44 15.00
CA HIS A 115 15.56 12.28 15.05
C HIS A 115 16.19 10.92 14.74
N GLN A 116 17.39 10.86 14.14
CA GLN A 116 17.90 9.62 13.54
C GLN A 116 18.06 8.46 14.53
N LYS A 117 18.31 8.73 15.82
CA LYS A 117 18.44 7.67 16.82
C LYS A 117 17.11 6.96 17.10
N GLU A 118 16.01 7.71 17.05
CA GLU A 118 14.67 7.22 17.36
C GLU A 118 13.96 6.70 16.10
N PHE A 119 14.25 7.31 14.94
CA PHE A 119 13.64 6.98 13.64
C PHE A 119 14.74 6.79 12.57
N PRO A 120 15.32 5.58 12.47
CA PRO A 120 16.38 5.30 11.51
C PRO A 120 15.87 5.23 10.06
N ASP A 121 14.62 4.79 9.88
CA ASP A 121 13.94 4.70 8.60
C ASP A 121 13.25 6.02 8.28
N ILE A 122 13.38 6.47 7.04
CA ILE A 122 12.78 7.71 6.55
C ILE A 122 11.89 7.35 5.35
N PRO A 123 10.69 6.81 5.61
CA PRO A 123 9.77 6.39 4.55
C PRO A 123 9.41 7.58 3.67
N ILE A 124 9.39 7.36 2.35
CA ILE A 124 8.94 8.36 1.38
C ILE A 124 7.46 8.15 1.11
N GLY A 125 6.72 9.26 1.05
CA GLY A 125 5.29 9.28 0.80
C GLY A 125 4.88 10.16 -0.37
N TYR A 126 3.58 10.20 -0.61
CA TYR A 126 2.94 11.01 -1.65
C TYR A 126 1.71 11.75 -1.08
N SER A 127 1.66 13.06 -1.28
CA SER A 127 0.53 13.91 -0.91
C SER A 127 0.22 14.81 -2.08
N TRP A 128 -1.05 14.88 -2.49
CA TRP A 128 -1.47 15.71 -3.62
C TRP A 128 -2.98 15.97 -3.64
N HIS A 129 -3.43 16.80 -4.60
CA HIS A 129 -4.80 17.29 -4.79
C HIS A 129 -5.36 16.90 -6.18
N GLU A 130 -5.05 15.70 -6.67
CA GLU A 130 -5.63 15.15 -7.91
C GLU A 130 -7.14 14.85 -7.77
N LYS A 131 -7.79 14.55 -8.90
CA LYS A 131 -9.14 13.96 -8.90
C LYS A 131 -9.03 12.43 -8.99
N GLY A 132 -9.92 11.74 -8.29
CA GLY A 132 -9.96 10.27 -8.24
C GLY A 132 -8.80 9.67 -7.45
N ILE A 133 -8.59 8.35 -7.62
CA ILE A 133 -7.68 7.56 -6.76
C ILE A 133 -6.42 7.05 -7.48
N TYR A 134 -6.41 7.06 -8.81
CA TYR A 134 -5.44 6.30 -9.60
C TYR A 134 -4.00 6.79 -9.46
N ILE A 135 -3.79 8.10 -9.31
CA ILE A 135 -2.44 8.66 -9.14
C ILE A 135 -1.86 8.26 -7.78
N THR A 136 -2.68 8.33 -6.72
CA THR A 136 -2.29 7.85 -5.39
C THR A 136 -1.95 6.35 -5.42
N VAL A 137 -2.78 5.52 -6.07
CA VAL A 137 -2.51 4.08 -6.22
C VAL A 137 -1.20 3.83 -6.97
N ALA A 138 -0.96 4.57 -8.05
CA ALA A 138 0.29 4.49 -8.81
C ALA A 138 1.52 4.89 -7.95
N ALA A 139 1.39 5.91 -7.11
CA ALA A 139 2.45 6.31 -6.18
C ALA A 139 2.79 5.20 -5.18
N VAL A 140 1.80 4.49 -4.65
CA VAL A 140 2.02 3.31 -3.80
C VAL A 140 2.73 2.20 -4.56
N ALA A 141 2.29 1.90 -5.79
CA ALA A 141 2.95 0.92 -6.65
C ALA A 141 4.42 1.27 -6.94
N MET A 142 4.75 2.57 -6.97
CA MET A 142 6.12 3.08 -7.10
C MET A 142 6.93 3.10 -5.79
N GLY A 143 6.34 2.67 -4.67
CA GLY A 143 7.01 2.50 -3.39
C GLY A 143 6.65 3.53 -2.31
N ALA A 144 5.66 4.40 -2.52
CA ALA A 144 5.20 5.32 -1.48
C ALA A 144 4.65 4.55 -0.27
N LYS A 145 5.20 4.83 0.93
CA LYS A 145 4.84 4.18 2.20
C LYS A 145 3.86 4.98 3.05
N VAL A 146 3.66 6.24 2.69
CA VAL A 146 2.64 7.12 3.27
C VAL A 146 1.92 7.81 2.12
N VAL A 147 0.60 7.84 2.16
CA VAL A 147 -0.20 8.65 1.23
C VAL A 147 -1.15 9.56 1.98
N GLU A 148 -1.38 10.74 1.43
CA GLU A 148 -2.27 11.75 2.02
C GLU A 148 -3.24 12.28 0.97
N ARG A 149 -4.52 12.32 1.33
CA ARG A 149 -5.60 12.78 0.46
C ARG A 149 -6.62 13.58 1.24
N HIS A 150 -7.06 14.70 0.66
CA HIS A 150 -8.15 15.47 1.23
C HIS A 150 -9.46 14.69 1.18
N VAL A 151 -10.30 14.85 2.20
CA VAL A 151 -11.61 14.22 2.29
C VAL A 151 -12.71 15.24 2.51
N THR A 152 -13.90 14.92 2.00
CA THR A 152 -15.09 15.74 2.14
C THR A 152 -16.34 14.89 2.20
N LEU A 153 -17.44 15.44 2.73
CA LEU A 153 -18.75 14.79 2.66
C LEU A 153 -19.49 15.13 1.35
N ASP A 154 -19.14 16.25 0.73
CA ASP A 154 -19.77 16.74 -0.49
C ASP A 154 -18.78 17.65 -1.24
N LYS A 155 -18.45 17.25 -2.47
CA LYS A 155 -17.52 17.98 -3.35
C LYS A 155 -18.11 19.26 -3.94
N THR A 156 -19.43 19.43 -3.88
CA THR A 156 -20.12 20.60 -4.41
C THR A 156 -20.12 21.78 -3.43
N LEU A 157 -19.75 21.53 -2.18
CA LEU A 157 -19.62 22.57 -1.16
C LEU A 157 -18.54 23.59 -1.51
N LYS A 158 -18.73 24.79 -0.99
CA LYS A 158 -17.90 25.95 -1.31
C LYS A 158 -16.57 25.87 -0.55
N GLY A 159 -15.47 25.73 -1.27
CA GLY A 159 -14.13 25.79 -0.71
C GLY A 159 -13.11 25.27 -1.70
N ASN A 160 -11.84 25.66 -1.54
CA ASN A 160 -10.81 25.36 -2.53
C ASN A 160 -10.50 23.86 -2.64
N ASP A 161 -10.67 23.11 -1.54
CA ASP A 161 -10.21 21.73 -1.45
C ASP A 161 -11.34 20.71 -1.70
N HIS A 162 -12.62 21.11 -1.59
CA HIS A 162 -13.78 20.20 -1.72
C HIS A 162 -13.80 19.48 -3.07
N GLU A 163 -13.56 20.19 -4.18
CA GLU A 163 -13.63 19.62 -5.53
C GLU A 163 -12.55 18.54 -5.76
N ALA A 164 -11.38 18.68 -5.14
CA ALA A 164 -10.25 17.76 -5.25
C ALA A 164 -10.27 16.64 -4.19
N SER A 165 -11.15 16.75 -3.19
CA SER A 165 -11.26 15.80 -2.08
C SER A 165 -11.92 14.49 -2.49
N LEU A 166 -11.74 13.46 -1.66
CA LEU A 166 -12.42 12.18 -1.75
C LEU A 166 -13.66 12.16 -0.84
N GLU A 167 -14.77 11.66 -1.37
CA GLU A 167 -15.94 11.31 -0.58
C GLU A 167 -15.72 9.97 0.15
N PRO A 168 -16.53 9.62 1.17
CA PRO A 168 -16.33 8.40 1.96
C PRO A 168 -16.27 7.11 1.12
N SER A 169 -17.07 7.02 0.06
CA SER A 169 -17.09 5.87 -0.86
C SER A 169 -15.78 5.76 -1.65
N GLU A 170 -15.24 6.88 -2.13
CA GLU A 170 -13.98 6.94 -2.88
C GLU A 170 -12.77 6.73 -1.97
N LEU A 171 -12.80 7.23 -0.74
CA LEU A 171 -11.75 6.91 0.25
C LEU A 171 -11.73 5.40 0.52
N ALA A 172 -12.90 4.79 0.73
CA ALA A 172 -12.98 3.34 0.91
C ALA A 172 -12.49 2.57 -0.33
N GLU A 173 -12.75 3.09 -1.53
CA GLU A 173 -12.22 2.55 -2.78
C GLU A 173 -10.69 2.68 -2.87
N LEU A 174 -10.14 3.84 -2.52
CA LEU A 174 -8.70 4.07 -2.46
C LEU A 174 -8.03 3.06 -1.52
N VAL A 175 -8.56 2.88 -0.32
CA VAL A 175 -8.03 1.91 0.67
C VAL A 175 -8.05 0.50 0.08
N ARG A 176 -9.18 0.06 -0.50
CA ARG A 176 -9.27 -1.26 -1.13
C ARG A 176 -8.26 -1.43 -2.26
N ALA A 177 -8.15 -0.43 -3.14
CA ALA A 177 -7.24 -0.46 -4.28
C ALA A 177 -5.77 -0.53 -3.85
N ILE A 178 -5.37 0.26 -2.85
CA ILE A 178 -4.02 0.22 -2.28
C ILE A 178 -3.71 -1.18 -1.74
N ARG A 179 -4.62 -1.76 -0.93
CA ARG A 179 -4.38 -3.10 -0.34
C ARG A 179 -4.31 -4.19 -1.41
N LEU A 180 -5.13 -4.10 -2.45
CA LEU A 180 -5.07 -5.03 -3.58
C LEU A 180 -3.75 -4.93 -4.35
N VAL A 181 -3.26 -3.71 -4.60
CA VAL A 181 -1.97 -3.49 -5.26
C VAL A 181 -0.81 -3.99 -4.41
N GLU A 182 -0.80 -3.72 -3.11
CA GLU A 182 0.24 -4.22 -2.20
C GLU A 182 0.29 -5.75 -2.16
N MET A 183 -0.87 -6.40 -2.15
CA MET A 183 -0.95 -7.86 -2.26
C MET A 183 -0.45 -8.35 -3.63
N ALA A 184 -0.82 -7.68 -4.72
CA ALA A 184 -0.45 -8.05 -6.08
C ALA A 184 1.05 -7.84 -6.38
N MET A 185 1.70 -6.88 -5.72
CA MET A 185 3.16 -6.67 -5.84
C MET A 185 3.96 -7.87 -5.32
N GLY A 186 3.38 -8.67 -4.42
CA GLY A 186 3.94 -9.95 -4.00
C GLY A 186 5.34 -9.85 -3.41
N SER A 187 6.15 -10.90 -3.64
CA SER A 187 7.53 -10.99 -3.18
C SER A 187 8.49 -10.76 -4.36
N PRO A 188 9.63 -10.07 -4.16
CA PRO A 188 10.67 -9.99 -5.17
C PRO A 188 11.40 -11.32 -5.38
N VAL A 189 11.12 -12.34 -4.56
CA VAL A 189 11.71 -13.67 -4.68
C VAL A 189 10.86 -14.50 -5.62
N GLU A 190 11.42 -14.85 -6.79
CA GLU A 190 10.81 -15.78 -7.73
C GLU A 190 10.70 -17.17 -7.09
N GLN A 191 9.47 -17.67 -6.95
CA GLN A 191 9.20 -18.99 -6.39
C GLN A 191 8.03 -19.62 -7.12
N THR A 192 8.16 -20.91 -7.47
CA THR A 192 7.06 -21.68 -8.00
C THR A 192 6.00 -21.90 -6.93
N LEU A 193 4.79 -21.40 -7.16
CA LEU A 193 3.67 -21.58 -6.26
C LEU A 193 3.16 -23.03 -6.30
N PRO A 194 2.55 -23.56 -5.21
CA PRO A 194 1.97 -24.90 -5.21
C PRO A 194 1.01 -25.16 -6.38
N CYS A 195 0.24 -24.15 -6.79
CA CYS A 195 -0.66 -24.23 -7.94
C CYS A 195 0.06 -24.35 -9.30
N GLU A 196 1.29 -23.85 -9.41
CA GLU A 196 2.08 -23.89 -10.64
C GLU A 196 2.79 -25.23 -10.85
N LYS A 197 3.00 -26.00 -9.77
CA LYS A 197 3.75 -27.28 -9.81
C LYS A 197 3.14 -28.31 -10.77
N ASN A 198 1.81 -28.31 -10.93
CA ASN A 198 1.12 -29.28 -11.79
C ASN A 198 1.06 -28.87 -13.28
N CYS A 199 1.57 -27.69 -13.64
CA CYS A 199 1.33 -27.08 -14.96
C CYS A 199 2.51 -27.17 -15.94
N HIS A 200 3.66 -27.73 -15.53
CA HIS A 200 4.91 -27.60 -16.30
C HIS A 200 5.61 -28.91 -16.68
N ASP A 201 5.05 -30.06 -16.31
CA ASP A 201 5.69 -31.34 -16.60
C ASP A 201 5.50 -31.73 -18.07
N LYS A 202 6.62 -31.92 -18.76
CA LYS A 202 6.66 -32.49 -20.11
C LYS A 202 6.80 -34.01 -19.99
N SER A 203 5.89 -34.73 -20.64
CA SER A 203 5.92 -36.19 -20.72
C SER A 203 6.38 -36.65 -22.10
N VAL A 204 7.18 -37.71 -22.13
CA VAL A 204 7.52 -38.42 -23.37
C VAL A 204 6.37 -39.37 -23.70
N VAL A 205 5.84 -39.25 -24.91
CA VAL A 205 4.74 -40.07 -25.42
C VAL A 205 5.16 -40.75 -26.72
N ALA A 206 4.50 -41.86 -27.07
CA ALA A 206 4.68 -42.47 -28.38
C ALA A 206 4.02 -41.62 -29.48
N LYS A 207 4.67 -41.48 -30.65
CA LYS A 207 4.09 -40.85 -31.84
C LYS A 207 3.02 -41.71 -32.52
N GLY A 208 3.00 -43.01 -32.23
CA GLY A 208 2.08 -43.99 -32.80
C GLY A 208 2.09 -45.29 -32.01
N ALA A 209 1.42 -46.33 -32.52
CA ALA A 209 1.42 -47.65 -31.89
C ALA A 209 2.82 -48.29 -31.95
N ILE A 210 3.26 -48.89 -30.83
CA ILE A 210 4.54 -49.59 -30.72
C ILE A 210 4.26 -51.04 -30.30
N LEU A 211 4.81 -52.01 -31.03
CA LEU A 211 4.61 -53.42 -30.74
C LEU A 211 5.48 -53.89 -29.56
N LYS A 212 5.00 -54.90 -28.83
CA LYS A 212 5.75 -55.50 -27.74
C LYS A 212 7.03 -56.16 -28.27
N GLY A 213 8.16 -55.81 -27.68
CA GLY A 213 9.49 -56.30 -28.09
C GLY A 213 10.21 -55.41 -29.11
N THR A 214 9.60 -54.31 -29.56
CA THR A 214 10.27 -53.31 -30.41
C THR A 214 11.32 -52.54 -29.62
N VAL A 215 12.53 -52.41 -30.18
CA VAL A 215 13.58 -51.53 -29.64
C VAL A 215 13.18 -50.07 -29.93
N LEU A 216 13.13 -49.25 -28.88
CA LEU A 216 12.71 -47.85 -28.98
C LEU A 216 13.79 -47.01 -29.69
N SER A 217 13.35 -46.16 -30.61
CA SER A 217 14.17 -45.13 -31.26
C SER A 217 13.53 -43.74 -31.11
N LEU A 218 14.33 -42.68 -31.19
CA LEU A 218 13.90 -41.29 -30.94
C LEU A 218 12.80 -40.82 -31.91
N ASP A 219 12.78 -41.32 -33.13
CA ASP A 219 11.74 -41.01 -34.12
C ASP A 219 10.36 -41.53 -33.71
N MET A 220 10.29 -42.59 -32.87
CA MET A 220 9.04 -43.16 -32.35
C MET A 220 8.44 -42.36 -31.18
N LEU A 221 9.17 -41.39 -30.63
CA LEU A 221 8.80 -40.63 -29.44
C LEU A 221 8.51 -39.15 -29.76
N ALA A 222 7.59 -38.55 -29.01
CA ALA A 222 7.30 -37.13 -29.00
C ALA A 222 7.26 -36.61 -27.55
N VAL A 223 7.44 -35.30 -27.39
CA VAL A 223 7.28 -34.63 -26.11
C VAL A 223 5.95 -33.89 -26.13
N LYS A 224 5.10 -34.15 -25.14
CA LYS A 224 3.85 -33.41 -24.91
C LYS A 224 3.87 -32.78 -23.53
N VAL A 225 3.27 -31.61 -23.40
CA VAL A 225 2.99 -31.01 -22.09
C VAL A 225 1.87 -31.83 -21.45
N GLY A 226 1.98 -32.14 -20.16
CA GLY A 226 0.90 -32.77 -19.41
C GLY A 226 -0.35 -31.90 -19.50
N GLU A 227 -1.41 -32.42 -20.12
CA GLU A 227 -2.72 -31.76 -20.09
C GLU A 227 -3.28 -31.85 -18.67
N TYR A 228 -4.06 -30.84 -18.26
CA TYR A 228 -4.85 -30.90 -17.03
C TYR A 228 -5.57 -32.26 -16.95
N PRO A 229 -5.67 -32.90 -15.76
CA PRO A 229 -6.46 -34.10 -15.62
C PRO A 229 -7.93 -33.76 -15.91
N SER A 230 -8.30 -33.89 -17.18
CA SER A 230 -9.68 -33.96 -17.60
C SER A 230 -10.26 -35.20 -16.93
N ARG A 231 -11.27 -34.99 -16.08
CA ARG A 231 -12.05 -36.05 -15.45
C ARG A 231 -12.48 -37.05 -16.54
N GLY A 232 -11.86 -38.22 -16.59
CA GLY A 232 -12.19 -39.24 -17.58
C GLY A 232 -11.05 -40.23 -17.81
N HIS A 233 -10.86 -41.17 -16.88
CA HIS A 233 -10.15 -42.41 -17.21
C HIS A 233 -11.02 -43.22 -18.19
N ALA A 234 -10.54 -43.36 -19.43
CA ALA A 234 -10.99 -44.43 -20.31
C ALA A 234 -10.04 -45.63 -20.10
N GLU A 235 -10.58 -46.72 -19.56
CA GLU A 235 -9.95 -48.03 -19.59
C GLU A 235 -9.89 -48.50 -21.05
N THR A 236 -8.67 -48.55 -21.62
CA THR A 236 -8.43 -49.26 -22.88
C THR A 236 -7.61 -50.50 -22.57
N GLY A 237 -8.27 -51.66 -22.63
CA GLY A 237 -7.62 -52.96 -22.50
C GLY A 237 -6.49 -53.15 -23.51
N GLY A 238 -5.36 -53.67 -23.02
CA GLY A 238 -4.34 -54.34 -23.83
C GLY A 238 -3.23 -53.50 -24.48
N LEU A 239 -3.27 -52.17 -24.44
CA LEU A 239 -2.19 -51.32 -24.96
C LEU A 239 -1.35 -50.76 -23.82
N ILE A 240 -0.04 -50.99 -23.86
CA ILE A 240 0.91 -50.39 -22.93
C ILE A 240 0.87 -48.88 -23.18
N LYS A 241 0.16 -48.16 -22.32
CA LYS A 241 0.41 -46.73 -22.11
C LYS A 241 1.88 -46.67 -21.70
N VAL A 242 2.73 -45.97 -22.46
CA VAL A 242 4.04 -45.58 -21.94
C VAL A 242 3.72 -44.74 -20.71
N VAL A 243 3.79 -45.40 -19.55
CA VAL A 243 3.48 -44.83 -18.26
C VAL A 243 4.46 -43.68 -18.11
N SER A 244 3.93 -42.48 -17.94
CA SER A 244 4.67 -41.34 -17.44
C SER A 244 5.53 -41.83 -16.28
N ILE A 245 6.85 -41.91 -16.46
CA ILE A 245 7.76 -42.06 -15.32
C ILE A 245 7.78 -40.69 -14.67
N SER A 246 6.75 -40.39 -13.90
CA SER A 246 6.76 -39.31 -12.93
C SER A 246 6.79 -39.98 -11.57
N ILE A 247 7.96 -40.00 -10.96
CA ILE A 247 8.13 -40.37 -9.56
C ILE A 247 7.89 -39.09 -8.77
N CYS A 248 6.83 -39.06 -7.95
CA CYS A 248 6.79 -38.43 -6.63
C CYS A 248 5.46 -38.79 -5.92
N ASN A 249 5.57 -39.34 -4.72
CA ASN A 249 4.48 -39.88 -3.88
C ASN A 249 3.72 -38.80 -3.05
N ASP A 250 2.51 -39.22 -2.62
CA ASP A 250 1.67 -38.93 -1.43
C ASP A 250 0.85 -37.63 -1.21
N LEU A 251 -0.49 -37.85 -1.17
CA LEU A 251 -1.59 -37.41 -0.28
C LEU A 251 -1.97 -35.92 0.00
N SER A 252 -3.23 -35.61 -0.39
CA SER A 252 -4.31 -34.74 0.17
C SER A 252 -4.07 -33.48 1.02
N LEU A 253 -4.65 -32.34 0.58
CA LEU A 253 -5.75 -31.54 1.20
C LEU A 253 -6.21 -30.47 0.16
N PRO A 254 -7.42 -29.87 0.24
CA PRO A 254 -7.97 -29.05 -0.84
C PRO A 254 -7.50 -27.59 -0.72
N ASP A 255 -6.79 -27.10 -1.72
CA ASP A 255 -6.49 -25.67 -1.86
C ASP A 255 -7.40 -25.03 -2.92
N PHE A 256 -7.81 -23.80 -2.59
CA PHE A 256 -8.70 -22.92 -3.33
C PHE A 256 -8.32 -22.79 -4.81
N PRO A 257 -9.31 -22.58 -5.71
CA PRO A 257 -9.03 -22.42 -7.12
C PRO A 257 -8.38 -21.05 -7.35
N CYS A 258 -7.08 -21.04 -7.63
CA CYS A 258 -6.46 -19.94 -8.35
C CYS A 258 -6.62 -20.19 -9.85
N CYS A 259 -7.54 -19.43 -10.45
CA CYS A 259 -7.58 -19.01 -11.85
C CYS A 259 -8.03 -17.55 -11.85
#